data_AF-A0A3C0AWI8-F1
#
_entry.id   AF-A0A3C0AWI8-F1
#
_cell.length_a   1.000
_cell.length_b   1.000
_cell.length_c   1.000
_cell.angle_alpha   90.00
_cell.angle_beta   90.00
_cell.angle_gamma   90.00
#
_symmetry.space_group_name_H-M   'P 1'
#
loop_
_entity.id
_entity.type
_entity.pdbx_description
1 polymer ?
#
loop_
_entity_poly.entity_id
_entity_poly.type
_entity_poly.pdbx_seq_one_letter_code
_entity_poly.pdbx_strand_id
1 'polypeptide(L)'
;MRDADTAMRDSQGGRIMNVENIGAAMDDVAAMPATNEDMERIRYGIERDCARRGTSAAMRDLIEGPFMRWMDAMGDARTEHGALDRADMMTIAAAMDRTLAVRDALIVSIILGEEDAPREFLLDFIARPMLPRNARRLEDLLGKSFRDAARRPGKARCDQGIDMLFDIIGVVPERYQVQPLAVIAYVLWWMGDERAMLCALRALALDEDCSLAAIVCSALHRHVGPAWTVEI
;
A
#
# COMPACT_ATOMS: atom_id res chain seq x y z
N MET A 1 -51.32 16.68 5.26
CA MET A 1 -50.43 16.14 6.31
C MET A 1 -49.37 15.29 5.62
N ARG A 2 -48.49 15.98 4.92
CA ARG A 2 -47.22 15.49 4.37
C ARG A 2 -46.15 16.30 5.12
N ASP A 3 -44.95 15.75 5.23
CA ASP A 3 -43.75 16.31 5.87
C ASP A 3 -43.50 15.81 7.30
N ALA A 4 -42.61 14.81 7.39
CA ALA A 4 -41.74 14.56 8.56
C ALA A 4 -40.70 13.45 8.31
N ASP A 5 -40.87 12.57 7.32
CA ASP A 5 -40.11 11.30 7.27
C ASP A 5 -39.03 11.18 6.17
N THR A 6 -38.65 12.28 5.52
CA THR A 6 -37.64 12.26 4.42
C THR A 6 -36.37 13.04 4.75
N ALA A 7 -36.24 13.61 5.94
CA ALA A 7 -35.12 14.50 6.31
C ALA A 7 -34.07 13.87 7.25
N MET A 8 -33.99 12.53 7.35
CA MET A 8 -33.07 11.87 8.29
C MET A 8 -32.27 10.70 7.68
N ARG A 9 -31.91 10.80 6.39
CA ARG A 9 -30.97 9.87 5.75
C ARG A 9 -29.75 10.49 5.08
N ASP A 10 -29.62 11.82 5.09
CA ASP A 10 -28.46 12.52 4.53
C ASP A 10 -27.58 13.12 5.63
N SER A 11 -26.90 12.26 6.38
CA SER A 11 -25.81 12.68 7.29
C SER A 11 -24.84 11.55 7.62
N GLN A 12 -24.41 10.80 6.61
CA GLN A 12 -23.10 10.14 6.64
C GLN A 12 -22.37 10.41 5.34
N GLY A 13 -22.10 11.70 5.11
CA GLY A 13 -21.07 12.12 4.16
C GLY A 13 -19.72 11.67 4.69
N GLY A 14 -19.30 10.47 4.31
CA GLY A 14 -17.89 10.11 4.35
C GLY A 14 -17.12 11.20 3.61
N ARG A 15 -16.09 11.74 4.23
CA ARG A 15 -15.19 12.71 3.62
C ARG A 15 -14.44 11.99 2.50
N ILE A 16 -15.08 11.88 1.33
CA ILE A 16 -14.43 11.42 0.11
C ILE A 16 -13.42 12.51 -0.23
N MET A 17 -12.13 12.17 -0.10
CA MET A 17 -11.04 13.06 -0.47
C MET A 17 -11.08 13.28 -1.98
N ASN A 18 -11.65 14.42 -2.40
CA ASN A 18 -11.53 14.92 -3.76
C ASN A 18 -10.06 15.21 -4.08
N VAL A 19 -9.66 15.01 -5.33
CA VAL A 19 -8.28 15.18 -5.83
C VAL A 19 -7.77 16.62 -5.64
N GLU A 20 -8.67 17.61 -5.60
CA GLU A 20 -8.35 19.01 -5.26
C GLU A 20 -7.92 19.20 -3.79
N ASN A 21 -8.18 18.22 -2.93
CA ASN A 21 -7.82 18.20 -1.51
C ASN A 21 -6.48 17.51 -1.24
N ILE A 22 -5.81 16.94 -2.25
CA ILE A 22 -4.45 16.40 -2.13
C ILE A 22 -3.45 17.52 -1.77
N GLY A 23 -3.74 18.77 -2.17
CA GLY A 23 -2.94 19.94 -1.78
C GLY A 23 -3.32 20.59 -0.44
N ALA A 24 -4.51 20.34 0.10
CA ALA A 24 -5.05 21.06 1.26
C ALA A 24 -5.15 20.23 2.55
N ALA A 25 -4.82 18.93 2.51
CA ALA A 25 -4.60 18.12 3.71
C ALA A 25 -3.22 18.36 4.37
N MET A 26 -2.47 19.37 3.92
CA MET A 26 -1.14 19.72 4.45
C MET A 26 -1.17 20.78 5.56
N ASP A 27 -2.34 21.26 5.97
CA ASP A 27 -2.48 22.41 6.90
C ASP A 27 -3.03 22.06 8.30
N ASP A 28 -3.17 20.77 8.64
CA ASP A 28 -3.31 20.37 10.04
C ASP A 28 -1.91 20.11 10.60
N VAL A 29 -1.54 20.80 11.69
CA VAL A 29 -0.21 20.87 12.32
C VAL A 29 0.42 19.48 12.51
N ALA A 30 0.99 18.94 11.44
CA ALA A 30 1.59 17.63 11.36
C ALA A 30 3.08 17.75 11.69
N ALA A 31 3.61 16.75 12.39
CA ALA A 31 5.03 16.63 12.63
C ALA A 31 5.82 16.87 11.33
N MET A 32 6.86 17.70 11.39
CA MET A 32 7.64 18.11 10.24
C MET A 32 8.03 16.88 9.38
N PRO A 33 7.80 16.92 8.05
CA PRO A 33 8.11 15.81 7.15
C PRO A 33 9.54 15.31 7.37
N ALA A 34 9.76 14.02 7.17
CA ALA A 34 11.10 13.44 7.19
C ALA A 34 11.97 14.12 6.15
N THR A 35 13.20 14.42 6.54
CA THR A 35 14.21 14.95 5.63
C THR A 35 14.84 13.82 4.83
N ASN A 36 15.49 14.15 3.71
CA ASN A 36 16.33 13.17 3.02
C ASN A 36 17.42 12.60 3.94
N GLU A 37 17.98 13.42 4.85
CA GLU A 37 18.99 12.96 5.82
C GLU A 37 18.45 11.97 6.84
N ASP A 38 17.19 12.13 7.29
CA ASP A 38 16.53 11.14 8.15
C ASP A 38 16.44 9.78 7.45
N MET A 39 16.02 9.80 6.18
CA MET A 39 15.85 8.58 5.39
C MET A 39 17.20 7.95 5.01
N GLU A 40 18.22 8.75 4.72
CA GLU A 40 19.58 8.27 4.47
C GLU A 40 20.17 7.55 5.68
N ARG A 41 19.89 8.05 6.89
CA ARG A 41 20.32 7.37 8.13
C ARG A 41 19.71 5.98 8.25
N ILE A 42 18.42 5.83 7.92
CA ILE A 42 17.76 4.53 7.90
C ILE A 42 18.40 3.64 6.84
N ARG A 43 18.53 4.11 5.60
CA ARG A 43 19.12 3.35 4.49
C ARG A 43 20.52 2.84 4.80
N TYR A 44 21.39 3.72 5.32
CA TYR A 44 22.73 3.35 5.75
C TYR A 44 22.70 2.29 6.88
N GLY A 45 21.75 2.40 7.81
CA GLY A 45 21.52 1.38 8.84
C GLY A 45 21.18 0.02 8.25
N ILE A 46 20.29 -0.02 7.24
CA ILE A 46 19.89 -1.23 6.53
C ILE A 46 21.09 -1.86 5.82
N GLU A 47 21.87 -1.07 5.07
CA GLU A 47 23.06 -1.53 4.35
C GLU A 47 24.11 -2.14 5.30
N ARG A 48 24.39 -1.45 6.40
CA ARG A 48 25.32 -1.92 7.43
C ARG A 48 24.87 -3.25 8.04
N ASP A 49 23.58 -3.38 8.36
CA ASP A 49 23.06 -4.61 8.95
C ASP A 49 23.00 -5.76 7.95
N CYS A 50 22.66 -5.48 6.69
CA CYS A 50 22.76 -6.47 5.61
C CYS A 50 24.20 -6.99 5.46
N ALA A 51 25.20 -6.10 5.49
CA ALA A 51 26.60 -6.48 5.38
C ALA A 51 27.07 -7.35 6.57
N ARG A 52 26.55 -7.09 7.78
CA ARG A 52 26.95 -7.80 9.01
C ARG A 52 26.25 -9.14 9.20
N ARG A 53 24.96 -9.23 8.85
CA ARG A 53 24.08 -10.34 9.23
C ARG A 53 23.46 -11.09 8.03
N GLY A 54 23.68 -10.60 6.81
CA GLY A 54 23.01 -11.04 5.60
C GLY A 54 21.66 -10.36 5.40
N THR A 55 21.27 -10.16 4.14
CA THR A 55 20.05 -9.43 3.75
C THR A 55 18.79 -10.01 4.39
N SER A 56 18.63 -11.34 4.39
CA SER A 56 17.40 -11.95 4.88
C SER A 56 17.15 -11.71 6.37
N ALA A 57 18.18 -11.86 7.21
CA ALA A 57 18.06 -11.60 8.64
C ALA A 57 17.86 -10.11 8.91
N ALA A 58 18.64 -9.24 8.26
CA ALA A 58 18.55 -7.80 8.44
C ALA A 58 17.18 -7.24 8.03
N MET A 59 16.64 -7.66 6.89
CA MET A 59 15.32 -7.21 6.42
C MET A 59 14.19 -7.71 7.31
N ARG A 60 14.26 -8.96 7.80
CA ARG A 60 13.25 -9.49 8.72
C ARG A 60 13.22 -8.68 10.01
N ASP A 61 14.37 -8.51 10.66
CA ASP A 61 14.46 -7.77 11.92
C ASP A 61 14.01 -6.31 11.79
N LEU A 62 14.34 -5.66 10.66
CA LEU A 62 13.95 -4.29 10.38
C LEU A 62 12.43 -4.15 10.26
N ILE A 63 11.80 -5.03 9.48
CA ILE A 63 10.42 -4.83 9.01
C ILE A 63 9.39 -5.49 9.91
N GLU A 64 9.77 -6.46 10.74
CA GLU A 64 8.84 -7.26 11.55
C GLU A 64 7.92 -6.39 12.41
N GLY A 65 8.47 -5.45 13.18
CA GLY A 65 7.68 -4.53 14.01
C GLY A 65 6.70 -3.66 13.20
N PRO A 66 7.19 -2.84 12.26
CA PRO A 66 6.32 -1.98 11.43
C PRO A 66 5.29 -2.78 10.63
N PHE A 67 5.65 -3.95 10.10
CA PHE A 67 4.74 -4.79 9.32
C PHE A 67 3.65 -5.44 10.19
N MET A 68 3.96 -5.82 11.44
CA MET A 68 2.93 -6.32 12.36
C MET A 68 1.90 -5.24 12.69
N ARG A 69 2.35 -4.01 12.97
CA ARG A 69 1.45 -2.88 13.19
C ARG A 69 0.63 -2.55 11.94
N TRP A 70 1.25 -2.64 10.77
CA TRP A 70 0.52 -2.54 9.50
C TRP A 70 -0.60 -3.58 9.40
N MET A 71 -0.31 -4.84 9.70
CA MET A 71 -1.30 -5.92 9.64
C MET A 71 -2.40 -5.76 10.71
N ASP A 72 -2.06 -5.30 11.91
CA ASP A 72 -3.02 -5.01 12.98
C ASP A 72 -4.00 -3.91 12.60
N ALA A 73 -3.49 -2.84 11.96
CA ALA A 73 -4.30 -1.73 11.45
C ALA A 73 -5.34 -2.17 10.40
N MET A 74 -5.05 -3.27 9.69
CA MET A 74 -5.87 -3.79 8.60
C MET A 74 -6.99 -4.72 9.09
N GLY A 75 -7.12 -4.96 10.40
CA GLY A 75 -8.18 -5.79 10.99
C GLY A 75 -9.59 -5.25 10.76
N ASP A 76 -10.61 -6.09 11.03
CA ASP A 76 -12.01 -5.82 10.67
C ASP A 76 -12.65 -4.61 11.39
N ALA A 77 -12.03 -4.13 12.47
CA ALA A 77 -12.42 -2.88 13.11
C ALA A 77 -11.53 -1.77 12.57
N ARG A 78 -12.13 -0.79 11.85
CA ARG A 78 -11.40 0.40 11.39
C ARG A 78 -10.70 1.05 12.58
N THR A 79 -9.38 0.95 12.62
CA THR A 79 -8.59 1.69 13.61
C THR A 79 -8.63 3.17 13.24
N GLU A 80 -8.90 4.02 14.22
CA GLU A 80 -8.79 5.47 14.06
C GLU A 80 -7.35 5.85 13.65
N HIS A 81 -7.18 7.00 12.99
CA HIS A 81 -5.90 7.52 12.50
C HIS A 81 -4.76 7.35 13.53
N GLY A 82 -3.56 6.96 13.07
CA GLY A 82 -2.38 6.76 13.92
C GLY A 82 -1.97 5.30 14.15
N ALA A 83 -2.37 4.37 13.27
CA ALA A 83 -2.01 2.96 13.41
C ALA A 83 -0.52 2.67 13.18
N LEU A 84 0.16 3.53 12.40
CA LEU A 84 1.61 3.56 12.25
C LEU A 84 2.14 4.86 12.83
N ASP A 85 3.24 4.77 13.58
CA ASP A 85 3.96 5.98 13.97
C ASP A 85 4.88 6.48 12.84
N ARG A 86 5.48 7.67 13.05
CA ARG A 86 6.39 8.26 12.06
C ARG A 86 7.60 7.37 11.75
N ALA A 87 8.12 6.64 12.72
CA ALA A 87 9.26 5.75 12.53
C ALA A 87 8.88 4.52 11.71
N ASP A 88 7.67 3.98 11.92
CA ASP A 88 7.12 2.89 11.11
C ASP A 88 6.97 3.30 9.66
N MET A 89 6.35 4.46 9.41
CA MET A 89 6.12 4.97 8.06
C MET A 89 7.44 5.15 7.30
N MET A 90 8.43 5.77 7.94
CA MET A 90 9.76 5.93 7.35
C MET A 90 10.47 4.59 7.13
N THR A 91 10.34 3.65 8.07
CA THR A 91 10.97 2.32 7.96
C THR A 91 10.37 1.51 6.82
N ILE A 92 9.04 1.51 6.68
CA ILE A 92 8.35 0.84 5.58
C ILE A 92 8.78 1.44 4.24
N ALA A 93 8.79 2.77 4.11
CA ALA A 93 9.20 3.44 2.88
C ALA A 93 10.66 3.15 2.51
N ALA A 94 11.59 3.22 3.47
CA ALA A 94 12.99 2.87 3.25
C ALA A 94 13.18 1.38 2.92
N ALA A 95 12.39 0.49 3.51
CA ALA A 95 12.44 -0.93 3.22
C ALA A 95 11.90 -1.26 1.80
N MET A 96 10.86 -0.57 1.33
CA MET A 96 10.36 -0.68 -0.04
C MET A 96 11.38 -0.19 -1.07
N ASP A 97 12.06 0.92 -0.79
CA ASP A 97 13.17 1.44 -1.61
C ASP A 97 14.30 0.41 -1.72
N ARG A 98 14.57 -0.32 -0.63
CA ARG A 98 15.62 -1.36 -0.62
C ARG A 98 15.22 -2.63 -1.37
N THR A 99 13.97 -3.06 -1.27
CA THR A 99 13.48 -4.30 -1.88
C THR A 99 12.00 -4.24 -2.23
N LEU A 100 11.68 -4.59 -3.47
CA LEU A 100 10.29 -4.68 -3.95
C LEU A 100 9.49 -5.80 -3.28
N ALA A 101 10.13 -6.72 -2.55
CA ALA A 101 9.42 -7.72 -1.77
C ALA A 101 8.55 -7.11 -0.66
N VAL A 102 8.94 -5.95 -0.09
CA VAL A 102 8.07 -5.23 0.87
C VAL A 102 6.83 -4.71 0.16
N ARG A 103 7.00 -4.10 -1.01
CA ARG A 103 5.90 -3.62 -1.85
C ARG A 103 4.91 -4.73 -2.17
N ASP A 104 5.40 -5.87 -2.62
CA ASP A 104 4.55 -7.00 -3.03
C ASP A 104 3.82 -7.61 -1.82
N ALA A 105 4.48 -7.68 -0.66
CA ALA A 105 3.84 -8.11 0.58
C ALA A 105 2.73 -7.16 1.05
N LEU A 106 2.93 -5.84 0.94
CA LEU A 106 1.90 -4.85 1.24
C LEU A 106 0.70 -5.01 0.30
N ILE A 107 0.92 -5.14 -1.02
CA ILE A 107 -0.16 -5.39 -1.99
C ILE A 107 -0.98 -6.61 -1.58
N VAL A 108 -0.32 -7.74 -1.32
CA VAL A 108 -1.00 -8.98 -0.94
C VAL A 108 -1.77 -8.82 0.37
N SER A 109 -1.17 -8.14 1.36
CA SER A 109 -1.85 -7.89 2.63
C SER A 109 -3.11 -7.02 2.49
N ILE A 110 -3.17 -6.17 1.47
CA ILE A 110 -4.34 -5.31 1.22
C ILE A 110 -5.44 -6.09 0.52
N ILE A 111 -5.09 -6.79 -0.56
CA ILE A 111 -6.09 -7.44 -1.41
C ILE A 111 -6.53 -8.81 -0.88
N LEU A 112 -5.75 -9.43 0.02
CA LEU A 112 -6.08 -10.70 0.68
C LEU A 112 -6.13 -10.56 2.20
N GLY A 113 -7.06 -11.30 2.81
CA GLY A 113 -7.13 -11.46 4.25
C GLY A 113 -6.05 -12.40 4.78
N GLU A 114 -5.87 -12.40 6.11
CA GLU A 114 -4.84 -13.21 6.78
C GLU A 114 -5.04 -14.72 6.62
N GLU A 115 -6.27 -15.17 6.35
CA GLU A 115 -6.56 -16.58 6.07
C GLU A 115 -5.81 -17.09 4.82
N ASP A 116 -5.72 -16.25 3.78
CA ASP A 116 -5.04 -16.60 2.53
C ASP A 116 -3.54 -16.26 2.57
N ALA A 117 -3.22 -15.12 3.19
CA ALA A 117 -1.86 -14.60 3.30
C ALA A 117 -1.47 -14.33 4.77
N PRO A 118 -1.09 -15.39 5.53
CA PRO A 118 -0.70 -15.24 6.92
C PRO A 118 0.53 -14.34 7.09
N ARG A 119 0.57 -13.59 8.19
CA ARG A 119 1.66 -12.65 8.53
C ARG A 119 3.04 -13.28 8.45
N GLU A 120 3.21 -14.47 9.02
CA GLU A 120 4.48 -15.20 9.00
C GLU A 120 4.94 -15.58 7.59
N PHE A 121 4.00 -15.88 6.70
CA PHE A 121 4.34 -16.12 5.30
C PHE A 121 4.82 -14.84 4.63
N LEU A 122 4.13 -13.72 4.83
CA LEU A 122 4.51 -12.44 4.23
C LEU A 122 5.87 -11.95 4.75
N LEU A 123 6.14 -12.09 6.05
CA LEU A 123 7.46 -11.82 6.62
C LEU A 123 8.54 -12.74 6.05
N ASP A 124 8.24 -14.04 5.89
CA ASP A 124 9.19 -14.96 5.27
C ASP A 124 9.48 -14.59 3.82
N PHE A 125 8.46 -14.17 3.08
CA PHE A 125 8.60 -13.69 1.72
C PHE A 125 9.46 -12.43 1.65
N ILE A 126 9.20 -11.42 2.47
CA ILE A 126 10.00 -10.18 2.52
C ILE A 126 11.48 -10.49 2.78
N ALA A 127 11.75 -11.36 3.76
CA ALA A 127 13.12 -11.73 4.13
C ALA A 127 13.80 -12.58 3.03
N ARG A 128 13.05 -13.43 2.34
CA ARG A 128 13.57 -14.46 1.45
C ARG A 128 12.74 -14.57 0.17
N PRO A 129 12.68 -13.51 -0.67
CA PRO A 129 11.77 -13.46 -1.82
C PRO A 129 12.18 -14.46 -2.91
N MET A 130 13.48 -14.70 -3.06
CA MET A 130 14.02 -15.64 -4.06
C MET A 130 13.92 -17.11 -3.65
N LEU A 131 13.44 -17.43 -2.45
CA LEU A 131 13.19 -18.82 -2.10
C LEU A 131 12.07 -19.38 -3.01
N PRO A 132 12.29 -20.48 -3.74
CA PRO A 132 11.33 -20.95 -4.74
C PRO A 132 9.93 -21.22 -4.19
N ARG A 133 9.80 -21.58 -2.91
CA ARG A 133 8.49 -21.77 -2.26
C ARG A 133 7.75 -20.44 -2.01
N ASN A 134 8.49 -19.36 -1.72
CA ASN A 134 7.92 -18.06 -1.42
C ASN A 134 7.49 -17.36 -2.71
N ALA A 135 8.36 -17.38 -3.74
CA ALA A 135 8.05 -16.88 -5.07
C ALA A 135 6.82 -17.58 -5.68
N ARG A 136 6.79 -18.92 -5.68
CA ARG A 136 5.64 -19.68 -6.21
C ARG A 136 4.36 -19.40 -5.45
N ARG A 137 4.41 -19.36 -4.11
CA ARG A 137 3.21 -19.07 -3.31
C ARG A 137 2.69 -17.66 -3.57
N LEU A 138 3.55 -16.66 -3.71
CA LEU A 138 3.14 -15.31 -4.05
C LEU A 138 2.49 -15.25 -5.44
N GLU A 139 3.11 -15.89 -6.44
CA GLU A 139 2.58 -16.00 -7.80
C GLU A 139 1.20 -16.67 -7.83
N ASP A 140 1.04 -17.77 -7.08
CA ASP A 140 -0.23 -18.47 -6.94
C ASP A 140 -1.31 -17.58 -6.30
N LEU A 141 -0.97 -16.83 -5.25
CA LEU A 141 -1.90 -15.92 -4.57
C LEU A 141 -2.38 -14.83 -5.53
N LEU A 142 -1.46 -14.07 -6.13
CA LEU A 142 -1.79 -13.00 -7.07
C LEU A 142 -2.53 -13.54 -8.30
N GLY A 143 -2.06 -14.64 -8.87
CA GLY A 143 -2.66 -15.26 -10.05
C GLY A 143 -4.10 -15.72 -9.81
N LYS A 144 -4.41 -16.26 -8.61
CA LYS A 144 -5.78 -16.64 -8.24
C LYS A 144 -6.65 -15.40 -8.04
N SER A 145 -6.16 -14.38 -7.35
CA SER A 145 -6.91 -13.14 -7.11
C SER A 145 -7.37 -12.48 -8.40
N PHE A 146 -6.52 -12.47 -9.44
CA PHE A 146 -6.87 -11.83 -10.71
C PHE A 146 -7.87 -12.59 -11.56
N ARG A 147 -7.83 -13.93 -11.51
CA ARG A 147 -8.60 -14.80 -12.41
C ARG A 147 -9.93 -15.25 -11.83
N ASP A 148 -10.12 -15.09 -10.52
CA ASP A 148 -11.33 -15.49 -9.83
C ASP A 148 -12.32 -14.32 -9.75
N ALA A 149 -13.39 -14.39 -10.55
CA ALA A 149 -14.46 -13.38 -10.56
C ALA A 149 -15.25 -13.32 -9.23
N ALA A 150 -15.20 -14.37 -8.39
CA ALA A 150 -15.80 -14.34 -7.06
C ALA A 150 -14.95 -13.54 -6.06
N ARG A 151 -13.67 -13.31 -6.37
CA ARG A 151 -12.74 -12.61 -5.48
C ARG A 151 -12.90 -11.09 -5.65
N ARG A 152 -13.83 -10.51 -4.89
CA ARG A 152 -14.09 -9.07 -4.90
C ARG A 152 -13.21 -8.31 -3.89
N PRO A 153 -12.92 -7.01 -4.12
CA PRO A 153 -12.18 -6.20 -3.17
C PRO A 153 -12.93 -6.05 -1.85
N GLY A 154 -12.25 -6.30 -0.73
CA GLY A 154 -12.73 -5.91 0.58
C GLY A 154 -12.60 -4.40 0.74
N LYS A 155 -13.65 -3.63 0.43
CA LYS A 155 -13.60 -2.16 0.35
C LYS A 155 -12.96 -1.51 1.58
N ALA A 156 -13.40 -1.87 2.79
CA ALA A 156 -12.87 -1.30 4.03
C ALA A 156 -11.37 -1.55 4.19
N ARG A 157 -10.91 -2.76 3.88
CA ARG A 157 -9.49 -3.15 3.94
C ARG A 157 -8.66 -2.41 2.89
N CYS A 158 -9.19 -2.27 1.68
CA CYS A 158 -8.52 -1.53 0.61
C CYS A 158 -8.41 -0.04 0.94
N ASP A 159 -9.50 0.58 1.42
CA ASP A 159 -9.50 1.98 1.86
C ASP A 159 -8.50 2.19 3.00
N GLN A 160 -8.45 1.31 4.00
CA GLN A 160 -7.50 1.39 5.11
C GLN A 160 -6.04 1.32 4.63
N GLY A 161 -5.72 0.38 3.74
CA GLY A 161 -4.38 0.27 3.18
C GLY A 161 -3.99 1.50 2.35
N ILE A 162 -4.93 2.07 1.60
CA ILE A 162 -4.73 3.30 0.83
C ILE A 162 -4.48 4.49 1.77
N ASP A 163 -5.31 4.66 2.80
CA ASP A 163 -5.18 5.74 3.79
C ASP A 163 -3.79 5.69 4.45
N MET A 164 -3.35 4.52 4.89
CA MET A 164 -2.03 4.34 5.51
C MET A 164 -0.86 4.61 4.54
N LEU A 165 -1.02 4.30 3.25
CA LEU A 165 0.01 4.63 2.24
C LEU A 165 0.05 6.14 1.96
N PHE A 166 -1.09 6.84 2.02
CA PHE A 166 -1.11 8.30 1.95
C PHE A 166 -0.48 8.94 3.19
N ASP A 167 -0.69 8.38 4.38
CA ASP A 167 0.02 8.81 5.59
C ASP A 167 1.55 8.69 5.42
N ILE A 168 2.02 7.57 4.86
CA ILE A 168 3.45 7.38 4.51
C ILE A 168 3.93 8.47 3.54
N ILE A 169 3.16 8.74 2.47
CA ILE A 169 3.50 9.77 1.47
C ILE A 169 3.59 11.16 2.11
N GLY A 170 2.70 11.49 3.05
CA GLY A 170 2.71 12.76 3.78
C GLY A 170 3.92 12.94 4.69
N VAL A 171 4.56 11.84 5.11
CA VAL A 171 5.75 11.86 5.97
C VAL A 171 7.05 11.89 5.19
N VAL A 172 7.17 11.17 4.06
CA VAL A 172 8.47 10.91 3.41
C VAL A 172 8.79 11.90 2.26
N PRO A 173 10.09 12.18 2.00
CA PRO A 173 10.51 12.96 0.83
C PRO A 173 10.05 12.33 -0.50
N GLU A 174 9.92 13.15 -1.54
CA GLU A 174 9.39 12.75 -2.86
C GLU A 174 10.01 11.47 -3.43
N ARG A 175 11.33 11.29 -3.32
CA ARG A 175 12.00 10.08 -3.87
C ARG A 175 11.50 8.76 -3.27
N TYR A 176 10.97 8.79 -2.04
CA TYR A 176 10.43 7.61 -1.35
C TYR A 176 8.93 7.42 -1.58
N GLN A 177 8.26 8.35 -2.27
CA GLN A 177 6.83 8.27 -2.54
C GLN A 177 6.51 7.34 -3.73
N VAL A 178 7.49 7.04 -4.59
CA VAL A 178 7.33 6.24 -5.81
C VAL A 178 6.63 4.92 -5.54
N GLN A 179 7.17 4.10 -4.64
CA GLN A 179 6.63 2.76 -4.40
C GLN A 179 5.26 2.81 -3.68
N PRO A 180 5.04 3.63 -2.64
CA PRO A 180 3.70 3.83 -2.07
C PRO A 180 2.65 4.24 -3.10
N LEU A 181 2.96 5.21 -3.98
CA LEU A 181 2.06 5.64 -5.06
C LEU A 181 1.75 4.50 -6.04
N ALA A 182 2.75 3.69 -6.38
CA ALA A 182 2.55 2.54 -7.26
C ALA A 182 1.67 1.45 -6.61
N VAL A 183 1.79 1.23 -5.30
CA VAL A 183 0.90 0.33 -4.55
C VAL A 183 -0.52 0.87 -4.54
N ILE A 184 -0.71 2.15 -4.21
CA ILE A 184 -2.05 2.79 -4.24
C ILE A 184 -2.66 2.65 -5.63
N ALA A 185 -1.91 2.94 -6.69
CA ALA A 185 -2.39 2.81 -8.07
C ALA A 185 -2.86 1.38 -8.38
N TYR A 186 -2.10 0.38 -7.96
CA TYR A 186 -2.45 -1.01 -8.15
C TYR A 186 -3.71 -1.40 -7.36
N VAL A 187 -3.84 -0.97 -6.10
CA VAL A 187 -5.02 -1.28 -5.28
C VAL A 187 -6.27 -0.58 -5.82
N LEU A 188 -6.16 0.67 -6.27
CA LEU A 188 -7.26 1.38 -6.93
C LEU A 188 -7.67 0.69 -8.23
N TRP A 189 -6.70 0.22 -9.03
CA TRP A 189 -7.01 -0.58 -10.22
C TRP A 189 -7.70 -1.90 -9.85
N TRP A 190 -7.26 -2.56 -8.77
CA TRP A 190 -7.92 -3.74 -8.22
C TRP A 190 -9.37 -3.45 -7.78
N MET A 191 -9.66 -2.23 -7.34
CA MET A 191 -10.99 -1.76 -6.96
C MET A 191 -11.84 -1.26 -8.15
N GLY A 192 -11.30 -1.21 -9.35
CA GLY A 192 -11.97 -0.62 -10.52
C GLY A 192 -12.13 0.91 -10.41
N ASP A 193 -11.28 1.57 -9.61
CA ASP A 193 -11.35 3.00 -9.34
C ASP A 193 -10.50 3.80 -10.35
N GLU A 194 -11.10 4.82 -10.97
CA GLU A 194 -10.47 5.66 -12.00
C GLU A 194 -9.25 6.44 -11.51
N ARG A 195 -9.15 6.69 -10.19
CA ARG A 195 -8.00 7.37 -9.57
C ARG A 195 -6.70 6.58 -9.71
N ALA A 196 -6.77 5.29 -10.04
CA ALA A 196 -5.60 4.45 -10.30
C ALA A 196 -4.62 5.07 -11.31
N MET A 197 -5.14 5.68 -12.38
CA MET A 197 -4.29 6.31 -13.41
C MET A 197 -3.51 7.50 -12.85
N LEU A 198 -4.13 8.32 -11.99
CA LEU A 198 -3.50 9.51 -11.41
C LEU A 198 -2.30 9.12 -10.52
N CYS A 199 -2.48 8.11 -9.66
CA CYS A 199 -1.40 7.61 -8.81
C CYS A 199 -0.27 6.97 -9.62
N ALA A 200 -0.59 6.21 -10.67
CA ALA A 200 0.42 5.60 -11.54
C ALA A 200 1.24 6.66 -12.29
N LEU A 201 0.59 7.67 -12.87
CA LEU A 201 1.29 8.76 -13.55
C LEU A 201 2.16 9.59 -12.59
N ARG A 202 1.70 9.83 -11.35
CA ARG A 202 2.51 10.52 -10.34
C ARG A 202 3.74 9.70 -9.95
N ALA A 203 3.62 8.38 -9.80
CA ALA A 203 4.77 7.50 -9.55
C ALA A 203 5.77 7.56 -10.71
N LEU A 204 5.30 7.48 -11.96
CA LEU A 204 6.15 7.57 -13.16
C LEU A 204 6.80 8.95 -13.36
N ALA A 205 6.14 10.02 -12.92
CA ALA A 205 6.72 11.36 -12.96
C ALA A 205 7.89 11.53 -11.96
N LEU A 206 7.89 10.75 -10.87
CA LEU A 206 8.98 10.72 -9.89
C LEU A 206 10.09 9.74 -10.31
N ASP A 207 9.73 8.62 -10.94
CA ASP A 207 10.63 7.57 -11.42
C ASP A 207 10.01 6.85 -12.63
N GLU A 208 10.53 7.15 -13.82
CA GLU A 208 10.04 6.58 -15.09
C GLU A 208 10.26 5.07 -15.20
N ASP A 209 11.18 4.51 -14.40
CA ASP A 209 11.49 3.08 -14.36
C ASP A 209 10.62 2.30 -13.35
N CYS A 210 9.62 2.95 -12.73
CA CYS A 210 8.70 2.32 -11.81
C CYS A 210 7.82 1.26 -12.51
N SER A 211 8.30 0.02 -12.53
CA SER A 211 7.67 -1.11 -13.23
C SER A 211 6.20 -1.34 -12.88
N LEU A 212 5.84 -1.24 -11.60
CA LEU A 212 4.45 -1.47 -11.17
C LEU A 212 3.51 -0.36 -11.69
N ALA A 213 3.95 0.90 -11.65
CA ALA A 213 3.17 2.01 -12.19
C ALA A 213 3.00 1.88 -13.71
N ALA A 214 4.07 1.49 -14.43
CA ALA A 214 3.99 1.20 -15.86
C ALA A 214 3.01 0.06 -16.19
N ILE A 215 3.01 -1.01 -15.39
CA ILE A 215 2.04 -2.12 -15.53
C ILE A 215 0.61 -1.63 -15.34
N VAL A 216 0.33 -0.84 -14.30
CA VAL A 216 -1.02 -0.30 -14.02
C VAL A 216 -1.47 0.63 -15.14
N CYS A 217 -0.64 1.60 -15.57
CA CYS A 217 -0.94 2.46 -16.71
C CYS A 217 -1.26 1.65 -17.97
N SER A 218 -0.44 0.63 -18.23
CA SER A 218 -0.60 -0.23 -19.39
C SER A 218 -1.88 -1.07 -19.35
N ALA A 219 -2.30 -1.54 -18.16
CA ALA A 219 -3.55 -2.27 -17.99
C ALA A 219 -4.77 -1.36 -18.22
N LEU A 220 -4.77 -0.18 -17.59
CA LEU A 220 -5.83 0.82 -17.73
C LEU A 220 -5.98 1.31 -19.18
N HIS A 221 -4.88 1.61 -19.87
CA HIS A 221 -4.90 2.05 -21.26
C HIS A 221 -5.48 0.99 -22.22
N ARG A 222 -5.35 -0.30 -21.87
CA ARG A 222 -5.91 -1.41 -22.65
C ARG A 222 -7.27 -1.88 -22.14
N HIS A 223 -7.87 -1.17 -21.18
CA HIS A 223 -9.12 -1.54 -20.52
C HIS A 223 -9.08 -2.96 -19.91
N VAL A 224 -7.91 -3.38 -19.41
CA VAL A 224 -7.74 -4.65 -18.71
C VAL A 224 -7.97 -4.42 -17.22
N GLY A 225 -9.05 -4.99 -16.69
CA GLY A 225 -9.39 -4.97 -15.28
C GLY A 225 -9.29 -6.36 -14.62
N PRO A 226 -9.43 -6.42 -13.28
CA PRO A 226 -9.61 -7.69 -12.57
C PRO A 226 -10.80 -8.50 -13.10
N ALA A 227 -10.77 -9.83 -12.99
CA ALA A 227 -11.86 -10.68 -13.51
C ALA A 227 -13.25 -10.34 -12.95
N TRP A 228 -13.33 -9.80 -11.72
CA TRP A 228 -14.60 -9.43 -11.10
C TRP A 228 -15.25 -8.18 -11.72
N THR A 229 -14.52 -7.35 -12.48
CA THR A 229 -15.07 -6.15 -13.13
C THR A 229 -15.70 -6.43 -14.49
N VAL A 230 -15.55 -7.65 -15.02
CA VAL A 230 -16.21 -8.05 -16.27
C VAL A 230 -17.67 -8.38 -15.95
N GLU A 231 -18.61 -7.57 -16.45
CA GLU A 231 -20.03 -7.92 -16.43
C GLU A 231 -20.24 -9.20 -17.25
N ILE A 232 -20.88 -10.21 -16.65
CA ILE A 232 -21.34 -11.44 -17.32
C ILE A 232 -22.72 -11.19 -17.89
#